data_AF-A0A959EJD8-F1
#
_entry.id   AF-A0A959EJD8-F1
#
_cell.length_a   1.000
_cell.length_b   1.000
_cell.length_c   1.000
_cell.angle_alpha   90.00
_cell.angle_beta   90.00
_cell.angle_gamma   90.00
#
_symmetry.space_group_name_H-M   'P 1'
#
loop_
_entity.id
_entity.type
_entity.pdbx_description
1 polymer ?
#
loop_
_entity_poly.entity_id
_entity_poly.type
_entity_poly.pdbx_seq_one_letter_code
_entity_poly.pdbx_strand_id
1 'polypeptide(L)'
;WFPVEELPPLAFDHADILATGLRRLRLEARLRPIGLEVLSAPFTFTELVVLYEAVRGSAKLPVDRLCGRLLDWGVLLEVGSRHGIALHRFDEEKYRRRLHERQEGSVP
;
A
#
# COMPACT_ATOMS: atom_id res chain seq x y z
N TRP A 1 18.00 -1.30 11.50
CA TRP A 1 16.70 -0.78 11.02
C TRP A 1 16.04 -0.05 12.17
N PHE A 2 15.54 1.16 11.94
CA PHE A 2 14.83 1.97 12.94
C PHE A 2 13.38 2.19 12.46
N PRO A 3 12.37 2.19 13.35
CA PRO A 3 11.04 2.67 13.01
C PRO A 3 11.13 4.13 12.54
N VAL A 4 10.42 4.48 11.46
CA VAL A 4 10.48 5.84 10.89
C VAL A 4 9.86 6.87 11.85
N GLU A 5 8.99 6.42 12.77
CA GLU A 5 8.43 7.22 13.86
C GLU A 5 9.35 7.34 15.08
N GLU A 6 10.41 6.53 15.18
CA GLU A 6 11.31 6.45 16.35
C GLU A 6 12.78 6.58 15.94
N LEU A 7 13.08 7.61 15.13
CA LEU A 7 14.42 7.83 14.62
C LEU A 7 15.31 8.56 15.63
N PRO A 8 16.59 8.16 15.76
CA PRO A 8 17.56 8.97 16.48
C PRO A 8 17.82 10.29 15.73
N PRO A 9 18.47 11.28 16.38
CA PRO A 9 18.90 12.50 15.69
C PRO A 9 19.70 12.18 14.43
N LEU A 10 19.25 12.72 13.30
CA LEU A 10 19.89 12.50 12.01
C LEU A 10 20.91 13.60 11.74
N ALA A 11 22.04 13.25 11.11
CA ALA A 11 23.08 14.22 10.76
C ALA A 11 22.63 15.15 9.62
N PHE A 12 23.17 16.37 9.61
CA PHE A 12 22.95 17.36 8.53
C PHE A 12 21.45 17.59 8.23
N ASP A 13 21.08 17.58 6.96
CA ASP A 13 19.72 17.74 6.42
C ASP A 13 19.03 16.40 6.15
N HIS A 14 19.53 15.29 6.70
CA HIS A 14 18.97 13.96 6.46
C HIS A 14 17.51 13.84 6.92
N ALA A 15 17.08 14.64 7.90
CA ALA A 15 15.68 14.71 8.30
C ALA A 15 14.79 15.26 7.17
N ASP A 16 15.24 16.27 6.44
CA ASP A 16 14.50 16.89 5.34
C ASP A 16 14.44 15.99 4.11
N ILE A 17 15.56 15.32 3.80
CA ILE A 17 15.65 14.31 2.74
C ILE A 17 14.67 13.17 3.04
N LEU A 18 14.70 12.64 4.26
CA LEU A 18 13.81 11.56 4.68
C LEU A 18 12.34 11.99 4.65
N ALA A 19 12.01 13.16 5.17
CA ALA A 19 10.64 13.68 5.14
C ALA A 19 10.13 13.85 3.70
N THR A 20 10.99 14.29 2.78
CA THR A 20 10.67 14.42 1.37
C THR A 20 10.46 13.06 0.69
N GLY A 21 11.35 12.09 0.93
CA GLY A 21 11.21 10.73 0.43
C GLY A 21 9.93 10.05 0.95
N LEU A 22 9.65 10.17 2.24
CA LEU A 22 8.47 9.59 2.87
C LEU A 22 7.16 10.22 2.36
N ARG A 23 7.14 11.54 2.15
CA ARG A 23 6.01 12.24 1.53
C ARG A 23 5.75 11.73 0.11
N ARG A 24 6.81 11.58 -0.69
CA ARG A 24 6.71 11.06 -2.06
C ARG A 24 6.23 9.61 -2.07
N LEU A 25 6.80 8.76 -1.23
CA LEU A 25 6.39 7.36 -1.09
C LEU A 25 4.91 7.25 -0.72
N ARG A 26 4.44 8.04 0.25
CA ARG A 26 3.03 8.10 0.66
C ARG A 26 2.09 8.57 -0.44
N LEU A 27 2.53 9.51 -1.28
CA LEU A 27 1.75 9.96 -2.44
C LEU A 27 1.69 8.85 -3.49
N GLU A 28 2.82 8.25 -3.82
CA GLU A 28 2.91 7.17 -4.79
C GLU A 28 2.14 5.92 -4.32
N ALA A 29 2.09 5.63 -3.02
CA ALA A 29 1.29 4.54 -2.44
C ALA A 29 -0.21 4.66 -2.70
N ARG A 30 -0.69 5.89 -2.91
CA ARG A 30 -2.09 6.14 -3.26
C ARG A 30 -2.35 6.00 -4.76
N LEU A 31 -1.31 6.18 -5.57
CA LEU A 31 -1.38 6.31 -7.03
C LEU A 31 -0.83 5.09 -7.79
N ARG A 32 -0.06 4.22 -7.13
CA ARG A 32 0.66 3.08 -7.70
C ARG A 32 0.37 1.79 -6.93
N PRO A 33 0.57 0.62 -7.58
CA PRO A 33 0.28 -0.66 -6.96
C PRO A 33 1.43 -1.08 -6.05
N ILE A 34 1.74 -0.31 -5.00
CA ILE A 34 2.85 -0.61 -4.07
C ILE A 34 2.67 -1.98 -3.40
N GLY A 35 1.42 -2.45 -3.26
CA GLY A 35 1.11 -3.80 -2.83
C GLY A 35 1.77 -4.90 -3.67
N LEU A 36 2.03 -4.69 -4.97
CA LEU A 36 2.71 -5.67 -5.83
C LEU A 36 4.22 -5.76 -5.56
N GLU A 37 4.86 -4.63 -5.29
CA GLU A 37 6.32 -4.57 -5.13
C GLU A 37 6.75 -4.97 -3.72
N VAL A 38 5.92 -4.66 -2.71
CA VAL A 38 6.27 -4.89 -1.30
C VAL A 38 5.69 -6.19 -0.77
N LEU A 39 4.51 -6.61 -1.23
CA LEU A 39 3.84 -7.81 -0.73
C LEU A 39 4.05 -8.98 -1.70
N SER A 40 4.78 -10.00 -1.24
CA SER A 40 4.93 -11.24 -2.00
C SER A 40 3.65 -12.07 -1.93
N ALA A 41 3.10 -12.46 -3.08
CA ALA A 41 1.96 -13.39 -3.12
C ALA A 41 2.40 -14.83 -2.74
N PRO A 42 1.55 -15.62 -2.07
CA PRO A 42 0.23 -15.26 -1.55
C PRO A 42 0.29 -14.57 -0.18
N PHE A 43 -0.64 -13.65 0.08
CA PHE A 43 -0.73 -12.89 1.33
C PHE A 43 -2.15 -12.87 1.89
N THR A 44 -2.28 -12.63 3.20
CA THR A 44 -3.55 -12.49 3.91
C THR A 44 -4.09 -11.05 3.77
N PHE A 45 -5.40 -10.89 3.96
CA PHE A 45 -6.01 -9.55 4.01
C PHE A 45 -5.40 -8.70 5.14
N THR A 46 -5.05 -9.32 6.27
CA THR A 46 -4.39 -8.64 7.40
C THR A 46 -3.01 -8.10 7.01
N GLU A 47 -2.18 -8.90 6.32
CA GLU A 47 -0.87 -8.45 5.85
C GLU A 47 -0.99 -7.28 4.86
N LEU A 48 -2.03 -7.28 4.02
CA LEU A 48 -2.34 -6.15 3.14
C LEU A 48 -2.69 -4.88 3.92
N VAL A 49 -3.54 -4.99 4.95
CA VAL A 49 -3.90 -3.85 5.80
C VAL A 49 -2.67 -3.29 6.52
N VAL A 50 -1.85 -4.16 7.12
CA VAL A 50 -0.62 -3.77 7.83
C VAL A 50 0.35 -3.05 6.91
N LEU A 51 0.52 -3.52 5.67
CA LEU A 51 1.38 -2.85 4.69
C LEU A 51 0.91 -1.41 4.42
N TYR A 52 -0.38 -1.24 4.12
CA TYR A 52 -0.91 0.09 3.82
C TYR A 52 -0.94 1.01 5.05
N GLU A 53 -1.10 0.46 6.26
CA GLU A 53 -0.95 1.21 7.51
C GLU A 53 0.48 1.70 7.70
N ALA A 54 1.47 0.82 7.53
CA ALA A 54 2.88 1.13 7.68
C ALA A 54 3.33 2.24 6.70
N VAL A 55 2.90 2.16 5.45
CA VAL A 55 3.24 3.20 4.45
C VAL A 55 2.57 4.53 4.80
N ARG A 56 1.32 4.51 5.27
CA ARG A 56 0.53 5.72 5.52
C ARG A 56 0.96 6.50 6.77
N GLY A 57 1.51 5.84 7.79
CA GLY A 57 1.83 6.45 9.09
C GLY A 57 0.59 6.91 9.86
N SER A 58 0.72 7.97 10.68
CA SER A 58 -0.25 8.42 11.71
C SER A 58 -1.62 8.97 11.23
N ALA A 59 -2.00 8.80 9.96
CA ALA A 59 -3.28 9.30 9.45
C ALA A 59 -4.48 8.43 9.91
N LYS A 60 -5.53 9.07 10.45
CA LYS A 60 -6.70 8.44 11.11
C LYS A 60 -7.75 7.78 10.19
N LEU A 61 -7.49 7.61 8.90
CA LEU A 61 -8.47 6.98 8.01
C LEU A 61 -8.50 5.45 8.21
N PRO A 62 -9.62 4.76 7.95
CA PRO A 62 -9.65 3.29 7.99
C PRO A 62 -8.93 2.69 6.76
N VAL A 63 -7.76 2.03 6.93
CA VAL A 63 -7.05 1.32 5.83
C VAL A 63 -7.83 0.09 5.38
N ASP A 64 -8.49 -0.57 6.32
CA ASP A 64 -9.42 -1.67 6.10
C ASP A 64 -10.45 -1.33 5.00
N ARG A 65 -11.03 -0.12 5.00
CA ARG A 65 -11.96 0.32 3.94
C ARG A 65 -11.29 0.49 2.58
N LEU A 66 -10.03 0.93 2.53
CA LEU A 66 -9.27 1.00 1.28
C LEU A 66 -9.03 -0.41 0.73
N CYS A 67 -8.60 -1.33 1.60
CA CYS A 67 -8.33 -2.72 1.24
C CYS A 67 -9.61 -3.46 0.84
N GLY A 68 -10.73 -3.19 1.52
CA GLY A 68 -12.06 -3.67 1.14
C GLY A 68 -12.46 -3.22 -0.26
N ARG A 69 -12.22 -1.95 -0.62
CA ARG A 69 -12.46 -1.48 -2.00
C ARG A 69 -11.60 -2.20 -3.04
N LEU A 70 -10.36 -2.60 -2.72
CA LEU A 70 -9.53 -3.39 -3.64
C LEU A 70 -10.12 -4.78 -3.88
N LEU A 71 -10.74 -5.38 -2.86
CA LEU A 71 -11.50 -6.61 -2.97
C LEU A 71 -12.77 -6.41 -3.81
N ASP A 72 -13.55 -5.36 -3.55
CA ASP A 72 -14.77 -5.03 -4.30
C ASP A 72 -14.49 -4.76 -5.79
N TRP A 73 -13.34 -4.14 -6.08
CA TRP A 73 -12.89 -3.92 -7.45
C TRP A 73 -12.46 -5.23 -8.14
N GLY A 74 -12.41 -6.33 -7.40
CA GLY A 74 -12.00 -7.65 -7.84
C GLY A 74 -10.55 -7.67 -8.30
N VAL A 75 -9.70 -6.83 -7.71
CA VAL A 75 -8.25 -6.76 -7.97
C VAL A 75 -7.50 -7.77 -7.11
N LEU A 76 -8.13 -8.25 -6.03
CA LEU A 76 -7.62 -9.34 -5.19
C LEU A 76 -8.29 -10.65 -5.61
N LEU A 77 -7.48 -11.66 -5.93
CA LEU A 77 -7.92 -13.01 -6.26
C LEU A 77 -7.60 -13.93 -5.08
N GLU A 78 -8.59 -14.67 -4.59
CA GLU A 78 -8.36 -15.71 -3.59
C GLU A 78 -7.66 -16.91 -4.25
N VAL A 79 -6.58 -17.38 -3.65
CA VAL A 79 -5.72 -18.46 -4.18
C VAL A 79 -5.67 -19.70 -3.29
N GLY A 80 -6.36 -19.66 -2.15
CA GLY A 80 -6.45 -20.77 -1.21
C GLY A 80 -6.55 -20.27 0.22
N SER A 81 -6.24 -21.15 1.16
CA SER A 81 -6.20 -20.79 2.58
C SER A 81 -5.01 -21.42 3.28
N ARG A 82 -4.52 -20.74 4.32
CA ARG A 82 -3.47 -21.24 5.21
C ARG A 82 -3.97 -21.14 6.65
N HIS A 83 -4.00 -22.27 7.35
CA HIS A 83 -4.57 -22.36 8.70
C HIS A 83 -5.99 -21.77 8.82
N GLY A 84 -6.83 -21.97 7.79
CA GLY A 84 -8.19 -21.42 7.75
C GLY A 84 -8.30 -19.93 7.39
N ILE A 85 -7.17 -19.25 7.12
CA ILE A 85 -7.15 -17.84 6.69
C ILE A 85 -7.05 -17.78 5.17
N ALA A 86 -7.96 -17.04 4.53
CA ALA A 86 -7.96 -16.84 3.09
C ALA A 86 -6.70 -16.11 2.61
N LEU A 87 -6.07 -16.68 1.59
CA LEU A 87 -4.88 -16.16 0.93
C LEU A 87 -5.28 -15.52 -0.39
N HIS A 88 -4.67 -14.38 -0.66
CA HIS A 88 -4.95 -13.53 -1.80
C HIS A 88 -3.68 -13.28 -2.61
N ARG A 89 -3.88 -12.96 -3.88
CA ARG A 89 -2.87 -12.32 -4.72
C ARG A 89 -3.50 -11.16 -5.47
N PHE A 90 -2.69 -10.21 -5.89
CA PHE A 90 -3.15 -9.19 -6.82
C PHE A 90 -3.28 -9.77 -8.23
N ASP A 91 -4.37 -9.42 -8.92
CA ASP A 91 -4.45 -9.44 -10.37
C ASP A 91 -3.73 -8.20 -10.90
N GLU A 92 -2.46 -8.38 -11.28
CA GLU A 92 -1.58 -7.31 -11.72
C GLU A 92 -2.14 -6.55 -12.94
N GLU A 93 -2.76 -7.25 -13.90
CA GLU A 93 -3.30 -6.66 -15.11
C GLU A 93 -4.50 -5.77 -14.77
N LYS A 94 -5.44 -6.30 -13.98
CA LYS A 94 -6.63 -5.56 -13.58
C LYS A 94 -6.29 -4.40 -12.64
N TYR A 95 -5.27 -4.58 -11.79
CA TYR A 95 -4.82 -3.51 -10.91
C TYR A 95 -4.25 -2.35 -11.70
N ARG A 96 -3.34 -2.63 -12.64
CA ARG A 96 -2.74 -1.61 -13.52
C ARG A 96 -3.78 -0.92 -14.37
N ARG A 97 -4.72 -1.66 -14.99
CA ARG A 97 -5.81 -1.09 -15.80
C ARG A 97 -6.65 -0.09 -15.01
N ARG A 98 -7.05 -0.44 -13.79
CA ARG A 98 -7.84 0.43 -12.91
C ARG A 98 -7.07 1.67 -12.44
N LEU A 99 -5.75 1.60 -12.32
CA LEU A 99 -4.92 2.77 -12.03
C LEU A 99 -4.86 3.72 -13.23
N HIS A 100 -4.73 3.20 -14.46
CA HIS A 100 -4.77 4.01 -15.68
C HIS A 100 -6.10 4.75 -15.82
N GLU A 101 -7.24 4.07 -15.66
CA GLU A 101 -8.59 4.68 -15.74
C GLU A 101 -8.79 5.81 -14.71
N ARG A 102 -8.18 5.70 -13.51
CA ARG A 102 -8.26 6.74 -12.47
C ARG A 102 -7.34 7.94 -12.74
N GLN A 103 -6.25 7.76 -13.49
CA GLN A 103 -5.36 8.86 -13.87
C GLN A 103 -5.93 9.65 -15.05
N GLU A 104 -6.66 9.01 -15.96
CA GLU A 104 -7.31 9.66 -17.11
C GLU A 104 -8.58 10.43 -16.72
N GLY A 105 -9.30 10.02 -15.67
CA GLY A 105 -10.47 10.74 -15.14
C GLY A 105 -10.16 12.03 -14.35
N SER A 106 -8.91 12.51 -14.37
CA SER A 106 -8.47 13.69 -13.61
C SER A 106 -7.71 14.70 -14.48
N VAL A 107 -8.13 14.96 -15.72
CA VAL A 107 -7.79 16.19 -16.45
C VAL A 107 -8.88 16.51 -17.50
N PRO A 108 -9.39 17.75 -17.60
CA PRO A 108 -9.90 18.65 -16.58
C PRO A 108 -11.44 18.77 -16.60
#